data_AF-A0AAI9XSB9-F1
#
_entry.id   AF-A0AAI9XSB9-F1
#
_cell.length_a   1.000
_cell.length_b   1.000
_cell.length_c   1.000
_cell.angle_alpha   90.00
_cell.angle_beta   90.00
_cell.angle_gamma   90.00
#
_symmetry.space_group_name_H-M   'P 1'
#
loop_
_entity.id
_entity.type
_entity.pdbx_description
1 polymer ?
#
loop_
_entity_poly.entity_id
_entity_poly.type
_entity_poly.pdbx_seq_one_letter_code
_entity_poly.pdbx_strand_id
1 'polypeptide(L)'
;MSQLDQSKALSLFNPSAPGMGACSLDLSSADHEAIRYFRTSFAKQNHTKNPDYSLYSIMFDIAQTDAMVMHVVLALGGRELEFRRNKNAEEARGPKTPIQHYSSALRMMADTIGGEDNGQLDLDAVCTGLYLMLLYGQKYGDGRCQGLSNHLVGASLILQHRFKDLLLQLPAPSPEANRKSLTLTRRGQDASGSRLSLYSARMLVWIALHDAAAASYGLGGQLNCALHKIMGALDGQVSSGISSPFQPLDAFERLHRFSNPLYRSMWADSYPQAELLDDVENRNVYALLGACGQLRFMIAQLANRIHEDDASQQHRVMAVDMTIQQVGWKFTELLEVAAELSISTNNSHRLVANIRGIVPHYHAVVLEFLRLTRFDATPMLSAR
;
A
#
# COMPACT_ATOMS: atom_id res chain seq x y z
N MET A 1 -17.48 -68.24 13.22
CA MET A 1 -16.68 -67.39 12.30
C MET A 1 -17.50 -66.13 12.05
N SER A 2 -17.46 -65.12 12.92
CA SER A 2 -16.43 -64.06 13.04
C SER A 2 -16.34 -63.18 11.78
N GLN A 3 -16.96 -62.00 11.82
CA GLN A 3 -16.27 -60.71 11.75
C GLN A 3 -17.25 -59.56 12.02
N LEU A 4 -17.16 -59.02 13.25
CA LEU A 4 -17.21 -57.58 13.48
C LEU A 4 -16.06 -56.93 12.68
N ASP A 5 -16.21 -55.71 12.14
CA ASP A 5 -15.89 -54.48 12.89
C ASP A 5 -15.79 -53.22 12.01
N GLN A 6 -16.17 -52.09 12.62
CA GLN A 6 -15.65 -50.73 12.40
C GLN A 6 -15.93 -49.99 11.08
N SER A 7 -17.15 -49.47 10.93
CA SER A 7 -17.35 -48.12 10.39
C SER A 7 -17.07 -47.10 11.51
N LYS A 8 -15.79 -46.92 11.87
CA LYS A 8 -15.38 -45.88 12.82
C LYS A 8 -15.50 -44.52 12.16
N ALA A 9 -16.38 -43.71 12.72
CA ALA A 9 -16.45 -42.28 12.57
C ALA A 9 -15.04 -41.66 12.61
N LEU A 10 -14.61 -41.06 11.50
CA LEU A 10 -13.53 -40.08 11.50
C LEU A 10 -14.11 -38.75 11.97
N SER A 11 -14.41 -38.70 13.27
CA SER A 11 -14.47 -37.46 14.03
C SER A 11 -13.05 -36.89 14.05
N LEU A 12 -12.70 -36.13 13.01
CA LEU A 12 -11.52 -35.29 13.02
C LEU A 12 -11.68 -34.31 14.18
N PHE A 13 -10.89 -34.52 15.22
CA PHE A 13 -10.66 -33.56 16.29
C PHE A 13 -10.43 -32.19 15.65
N ASN A 14 -11.43 -31.32 15.78
CA ASN A 14 -11.29 -29.91 15.54
C ASN A 14 -10.97 -29.34 16.92
N PRO A 15 -9.68 -29.09 17.28
CA PRO A 15 -9.42 -28.36 18.51
C PRO A 15 -10.15 -27.03 18.35
N SER A 16 -11.22 -26.85 19.13
CA SER A 16 -12.03 -25.65 19.14
C SER A 16 -11.10 -24.50 19.41
N ALA A 17 -10.80 -23.74 18.35
CA ALA A 17 -10.04 -22.52 18.46
C ALA A 17 -10.73 -21.62 19.51
N PRO A 18 -9.98 -20.89 20.34
CA PRO A 18 -10.58 -20.05 21.37
C PRO A 18 -11.57 -19.09 20.72
N GLY A 19 -12.83 -19.12 21.17
CA GLY A 19 -13.91 -18.30 20.62
C GLY A 19 -13.59 -16.81 20.71
N MET A 20 -12.97 -16.36 21.80
CA MET A 20 -12.57 -14.96 21.96
C MET A 20 -11.15 -14.71 21.45
N GLY A 21 -11.01 -13.93 20.38
CA GLY A 21 -9.73 -13.40 19.94
C GLY A 21 -9.20 -12.32 20.89
N ALA A 22 -7.87 -12.10 20.89
CA ALA A 22 -7.24 -11.04 21.70
C ALA A 22 -7.66 -9.60 21.30
N CYS A 23 -8.41 -9.44 20.20
CA CYS A 23 -9.08 -8.22 19.76
C CYS A 23 -10.51 -8.09 20.33
N SER A 24 -10.87 -8.88 21.34
CA SER A 24 -12.18 -8.91 22.00
C SER A 24 -13.36 -9.27 21.09
N LEU A 25 -13.09 -9.91 19.94
CA LEU A 25 -14.11 -10.44 19.05
C LEU A 25 -14.36 -11.93 19.34
N ASP A 26 -15.63 -12.33 19.33
CA ASP A 26 -16.03 -13.73 19.32
C ASP A 26 -16.00 -14.23 17.87
N LEU A 27 -15.09 -15.15 17.56
CA LEU A 27 -14.75 -15.64 16.23
C LEU A 27 -15.42 -16.98 15.97
N SER A 28 -16.13 -17.08 14.85
CA SER A 28 -16.72 -18.32 14.37
C SER A 28 -15.73 -19.19 13.60
N SER A 29 -16.13 -20.41 13.25
CA SER A 29 -15.35 -21.28 12.36
C SER A 29 -15.08 -20.64 10.99
N ALA A 30 -16.06 -19.92 10.44
CA ALA A 30 -15.91 -19.19 9.19
C ALA A 30 -14.89 -18.04 9.32
N ASP A 31 -14.83 -17.40 10.49
CA ASP A 31 -13.87 -16.33 10.77
C ASP A 31 -12.43 -16.87 10.83
N HIS A 32 -12.23 -18.03 11.48
CA HIS A 32 -10.93 -18.71 11.49
C HIS A 32 -10.46 -19.10 10.09
N GLU A 33 -11.38 -19.52 9.22
CA GLU A 33 -11.05 -19.83 7.84
C GLU A 33 -10.69 -18.57 7.04
N ALA A 34 -11.44 -17.47 7.22
CA ALA A 34 -11.14 -16.18 6.61
C ALA A 34 -9.75 -15.66 7.04
N ILE A 35 -9.43 -15.78 8.33
CA ILE A 35 -8.10 -15.46 8.88
C ILE A 35 -7.02 -16.33 8.23
N ARG A 36 -7.23 -17.65 8.14
CA ARG A 36 -6.28 -18.56 7.52
C ARG A 36 -6.04 -18.18 6.06
N TYR A 37 -7.10 -17.89 5.32
CA TYR A 37 -7.02 -17.46 3.92
C TYR A 37 -6.22 -16.15 3.79
N PHE A 38 -6.51 -15.16 4.64
CA PHE A 38 -5.82 -13.88 4.65
C PHE A 38 -4.32 -14.03 4.84
N ARG A 39 -3.91 -14.80 5.87
CA ARG A 39 -2.49 -15.02 6.21
C ARG A 39 -1.72 -15.80 5.16
N THR A 40 -2.40 -16.60 4.34
CA THR A 40 -1.75 -17.53 3.41
C THR A 40 -1.94 -17.08 1.96
N SER A 41 -3.08 -17.42 1.36
CA SER A 41 -3.35 -17.18 -0.06
C SER A 41 -3.47 -15.70 -0.40
N PHE A 42 -4.15 -14.90 0.43
CA PHE A 42 -4.30 -13.47 0.15
C PHE A 42 -2.95 -12.74 0.17
N ALA A 43 -2.13 -12.96 1.21
CA ALA A 43 -0.79 -12.38 1.30
C ALA A 43 0.07 -12.72 0.08
N LYS A 44 0.11 -13.99 -0.35
CA LYS A 44 0.87 -14.44 -1.53
C LYS A 44 0.37 -13.83 -2.85
N GLN A 45 -0.92 -13.54 -2.96
CA GLN A 45 -1.52 -12.95 -4.17
C GLN A 45 -1.26 -11.46 -4.29
N ASN A 46 -1.10 -10.75 -3.16
CA ASN A 46 -0.96 -9.30 -3.14
C ASN A 46 0.47 -8.83 -2.83
N HIS A 47 1.39 -9.74 -2.51
CA HIS A 47 2.79 -9.42 -2.25
C HIS A 47 3.71 -10.59 -2.62
N THR A 48 4.88 -10.27 -3.18
CA THR A 48 5.86 -11.28 -3.62
C THR A 48 6.81 -11.75 -2.52
N LYS A 49 6.84 -11.07 -1.36
CA LYS A 49 7.65 -11.47 -0.19
C LYS A 49 7.02 -12.67 0.52
N ASN A 50 7.87 -13.44 1.19
CA ASN A 50 7.48 -14.50 2.11
C ASN A 50 6.37 -14.00 3.08
N PRO A 51 5.19 -14.65 3.12
CA PRO A 51 4.08 -14.21 3.95
C PRO A 51 4.44 -14.03 5.42
N ASP A 52 5.29 -14.88 5.99
CA ASP A 52 5.67 -14.86 7.40
C ASP A 52 6.50 -13.63 7.80
N TYR A 53 7.14 -12.98 6.81
CA TYR A 53 8.00 -11.82 6.98
C TYR A 53 7.55 -10.62 6.13
N SER A 54 6.27 -10.58 5.78
CA SER A 54 5.68 -9.57 4.90
C SER A 54 4.91 -8.48 5.66
N LEU A 55 4.57 -7.42 4.95
CA LEU A 55 3.65 -6.40 5.44
C LEU A 55 2.32 -7.01 5.93
N TYR A 56 1.80 -8.03 5.24
CA TYR A 56 0.57 -8.74 5.63
C TYR A 56 0.70 -9.50 6.95
N SER A 57 1.90 -9.99 7.31
CA SER A 57 2.13 -10.56 8.64
C SER A 57 2.01 -9.50 9.73
N ILE A 58 2.58 -8.32 9.51
CA ILE A 58 2.48 -7.20 10.46
C ILE A 58 1.03 -6.72 10.58
N MET A 59 0.31 -6.61 9.45
CA MET A 59 -1.13 -6.27 9.46
C MET A 59 -1.94 -7.26 10.29
N PHE A 60 -1.63 -8.56 10.18
CA PHE A 60 -2.31 -9.57 10.99
C PHE A 60 -1.92 -9.50 12.47
N ASP A 61 -0.67 -9.19 12.80
CA ASP A 61 -0.24 -8.95 14.19
C ASP A 61 -1.00 -7.78 14.82
N ILE A 62 -1.17 -6.68 14.07
CA ILE A 62 -2.02 -5.56 14.46
C ILE A 62 -3.48 -6.02 14.64
N ALA A 63 -4.02 -6.80 13.70
CA ALA A 63 -5.38 -7.32 13.76
C ALA A 63 -5.66 -8.14 15.02
N GLN A 64 -4.67 -8.89 15.52
CA GLN A 64 -4.85 -9.73 16.71
C GLN A 64 -5.23 -8.92 17.96
N THR A 65 -4.91 -7.63 18.00
CA THR A 65 -5.19 -6.75 19.15
C THR A 65 -6.09 -5.57 18.79
N ASP A 66 -6.49 -5.43 17.53
CA ASP A 66 -7.31 -4.33 17.04
C ASP A 66 -8.59 -4.83 16.34
N ALA A 67 -9.74 -4.55 16.94
CA ALA A 67 -11.03 -5.03 16.44
C ALA A 67 -11.39 -4.47 15.06
N MET A 68 -11.06 -3.20 14.79
CA MET A 68 -11.32 -2.57 13.49
C MET A 68 -10.52 -3.29 12.41
N VAL A 69 -9.23 -3.47 12.62
CA VAL A 69 -8.36 -4.16 11.66
C VAL A 69 -8.78 -5.62 11.48
N MET A 70 -9.09 -6.35 12.56
CA MET A 70 -9.58 -7.73 12.47
C MET A 70 -10.85 -7.83 11.63
N HIS A 71 -11.81 -6.92 11.80
CA HIS A 71 -13.00 -6.90 10.97
C HIS A 71 -12.72 -6.68 9.48
N VAL A 72 -11.76 -5.84 9.10
CA VAL A 72 -11.38 -5.70 7.67
C VAL A 72 -10.70 -6.98 7.15
N VAL A 73 -9.83 -7.61 7.97
CA VAL A 73 -9.20 -8.90 7.64
C VAL A 73 -10.26 -9.97 7.36
N LEU A 74 -11.26 -10.10 8.24
CA LEU A 74 -12.38 -11.03 8.09
C LEU A 74 -13.23 -10.71 6.86
N ALA A 75 -13.49 -9.44 6.58
CA ALA A 75 -14.23 -9.02 5.39
C ALA A 75 -13.50 -9.41 4.09
N LEU A 76 -12.20 -9.16 4.00
CA LEU A 76 -11.40 -9.49 2.82
C LEU A 76 -11.30 -11.00 2.61
N GLY A 77 -10.97 -11.74 3.67
CA GLY A 77 -10.82 -13.19 3.61
C GLY A 77 -12.15 -13.90 3.33
N GLY A 78 -13.20 -13.53 4.06
CA GLY A 78 -14.52 -14.11 3.91
C GLY A 78 -15.13 -13.84 2.53
N ARG A 79 -14.98 -12.62 2.00
CA ARG A 79 -15.54 -12.27 0.68
C ARG A 79 -14.90 -13.05 -0.46
N GLU A 80 -13.59 -13.29 -0.37
CA GLU A 80 -12.88 -14.10 -1.36
C GLU A 80 -13.26 -15.59 -1.28
N LEU A 81 -13.43 -16.10 -0.06
CA LEU A 81 -13.91 -17.46 0.16
C LEU A 81 -15.34 -17.65 -0.35
N GLU A 82 -16.23 -16.68 -0.12
CA GLU A 82 -17.58 -16.66 -0.69
C GLU A 82 -17.56 -16.67 -2.21
N PHE A 83 -16.68 -15.89 -2.85
CA PHE A 83 -16.56 -15.86 -4.31
C PHE A 83 -16.09 -17.20 -4.88
N ARG A 84 -15.18 -17.89 -4.19
CA ARG A 84 -14.64 -19.19 -4.62
C ARG A 84 -15.58 -20.36 -4.34
N ARG A 85 -16.47 -20.23 -3.37
CA ARG A 85 -17.50 -21.21 -3.06
C ARG A 85 -18.66 -21.01 -4.02
N ASN A 86 -19.07 -22.06 -4.72
CA ASN A 86 -20.34 -22.03 -5.46
C ASN A 86 -21.49 -21.69 -4.50
N LYS A 87 -22.47 -20.92 -4.98
CA LYS A 87 -23.60 -20.31 -4.22
C LYS A 87 -24.41 -21.26 -3.30
N ASN A 88 -24.20 -22.57 -3.38
CA ASN A 88 -25.01 -23.59 -2.72
C ASN A 88 -24.52 -24.00 -1.32
N ALA A 89 -23.42 -23.43 -0.81
CA ALA A 89 -22.89 -23.73 0.52
C ALA A 89 -23.43 -22.75 1.58
N GLU A 90 -24.75 -22.77 1.84
CA GLU A 90 -25.38 -21.97 2.92
C GLU A 90 -24.86 -22.36 4.31
N GLU A 91 -24.51 -23.64 4.52
CA GLU A 91 -24.01 -24.19 5.80
C GLU A 91 -22.64 -23.65 6.24
N ALA A 92 -21.89 -23.03 5.34
CA ALA A 92 -20.54 -22.52 5.61
C ALA A 92 -20.50 -21.02 5.96
N ARG A 93 -21.67 -20.36 6.04
CA ARG A 93 -21.77 -18.95 6.42
C ARG A 93 -21.77 -18.82 7.94
N GLY A 94 -20.77 -18.11 8.45
CA GLY A 94 -20.72 -17.73 9.87
C GLY A 94 -21.88 -16.80 10.24
N PRO A 95 -22.05 -16.50 11.54
CA PRO A 95 -23.13 -15.64 12.04
C PRO A 95 -23.06 -14.20 11.51
N LYS A 96 -21.86 -13.75 11.09
CA LYS A 96 -21.65 -12.47 10.41
C LYS A 96 -21.15 -12.73 8.99
N THR A 97 -21.78 -12.05 8.04
CA THR A 97 -21.36 -12.01 6.64
C THR A 97 -20.12 -11.12 6.47
N PRO A 98 -19.30 -11.33 5.41
CA PRO A 98 -18.13 -10.48 5.16
C PRO A 98 -18.47 -8.99 5.02
N ILE A 99 -19.65 -8.66 4.49
CA ILE A 99 -20.11 -7.27 4.37
C ILE A 99 -20.51 -6.67 5.73
N GLN A 100 -21.01 -7.47 6.67
CA GLN A 100 -21.28 -7.02 8.04
C GLN A 100 -19.97 -6.76 8.81
N HIS A 101 -18.94 -7.58 8.59
CA HIS A 101 -17.60 -7.29 9.10
C HIS A 101 -17.05 -5.99 8.53
N TYR A 102 -17.12 -5.78 7.22
CA TYR A 102 -16.69 -4.53 6.60
C TYR A 102 -17.44 -3.32 7.15
N SER A 103 -18.77 -3.41 7.28
CA SER A 103 -19.60 -2.35 7.85
C SER A 103 -19.26 -2.04 9.31
N SER A 104 -18.90 -3.06 10.09
CA SER A 104 -18.46 -2.89 11.48
C SER A 104 -17.11 -2.18 11.55
N ALA A 105 -16.16 -2.56 10.69
CA ALA A 105 -14.87 -1.87 10.59
C ALA A 105 -15.02 -0.41 10.16
N LEU A 106 -15.91 -0.11 9.20
CA LEU A 106 -16.20 1.26 8.78
C LEU A 106 -16.71 2.12 9.94
N ARG A 107 -17.64 1.59 10.74
CA ARG A 107 -18.15 2.29 11.91
C ARG A 107 -17.05 2.55 12.93
N MET A 108 -16.26 1.53 13.26
CA MET A 108 -15.13 1.69 14.20
C MET A 108 -14.09 2.69 13.70
N MET A 109 -13.78 2.70 12.40
CA MET A 109 -12.89 3.68 11.80
C MET A 109 -13.45 5.10 11.95
N ALA A 110 -14.75 5.29 11.68
CA ALA A 110 -15.41 6.58 11.85
C ALA A 110 -15.39 7.05 13.31
N ASP A 111 -15.68 6.15 14.27
CA ASP A 111 -15.63 6.45 15.71
C ASP A 111 -14.21 6.79 16.17
N THR A 112 -13.21 6.07 15.65
CA THR A 112 -11.79 6.27 15.96
C THR A 112 -11.25 7.61 15.43
N ILE A 113 -11.73 8.05 14.26
CA ILE A 113 -11.34 9.34 13.67
C ILE A 113 -12.15 10.51 14.27
N GLY A 114 -13.44 10.29 14.53
CA GLY A 114 -14.40 11.31 14.96
C GLY A 114 -14.51 11.50 16.47
N GLY A 115 -13.92 10.61 17.28
CA GLY A 115 -13.91 10.72 18.73
C GLY A 115 -13.26 12.02 19.21
N GLU A 116 -13.96 12.73 20.12
CA GLU A 116 -13.49 13.95 20.77
C GLU A 116 -12.42 13.70 21.85
N ASP A 117 -12.19 12.43 22.21
CA ASP A 117 -11.17 12.06 23.16
C ASP A 117 -9.78 12.42 22.60
N ASN A 118 -9.06 13.28 23.33
CA ASN A 118 -7.65 13.62 23.13
C ASN A 118 -6.68 12.42 23.23
N GLY A 119 -7.19 11.18 23.13
CA GLY A 119 -6.39 9.98 23.03
C GLY A 119 -5.52 10.02 21.77
N GLN A 120 -4.27 9.59 21.91
CA GLN A 120 -3.36 9.50 20.78
C GLN A 120 -3.88 8.44 19.80
N LEU A 121 -4.27 8.89 18.60
CA LEU A 121 -4.72 8.02 17.52
C LEU A 121 -3.64 6.97 17.20
N ASP A 122 -4.02 5.69 17.21
CA ASP A 122 -3.13 4.60 16.79
C ASP A 122 -2.98 4.62 15.26
N LEU A 123 -1.97 5.35 14.80
CA LEU A 123 -1.70 5.54 13.38
C LEU A 123 -1.37 4.24 12.66
N ASP A 124 -0.78 3.26 13.36
CA ASP A 124 -0.47 1.95 12.76
C ASP A 124 -1.75 1.17 12.48
N ALA A 125 -2.69 1.14 13.44
CA ALA A 125 -4.00 0.52 13.25
C ALA A 125 -4.83 1.23 12.17
N VAL A 126 -4.89 2.57 12.21
CA VAL A 126 -5.63 3.39 11.23
C VAL A 126 -5.09 3.21 9.82
N CYS A 127 -3.76 3.30 9.63
CA CYS A 127 -3.14 3.07 8.33
C CYS A 127 -3.40 1.65 7.81
N THR A 128 -3.37 0.66 8.70
CA THR A 128 -3.67 -0.74 8.35
C THR A 128 -5.11 -0.89 7.88
N GLY A 129 -6.06 -0.39 8.67
CA GLY A 129 -7.48 -0.42 8.33
C GLY A 129 -7.76 0.26 7.00
N LEU A 130 -7.24 1.48 6.80
CA LEU A 130 -7.42 2.24 5.56
C LEU A 130 -6.87 1.48 4.35
N TYR A 131 -5.63 0.99 4.42
CA TYR A 131 -5.04 0.26 3.29
C TYR A 131 -5.85 -1.00 2.94
N LEU A 132 -6.25 -1.79 3.94
CA LEU A 132 -7.07 -2.97 3.70
C LEU A 132 -8.46 -2.60 3.16
N MET A 133 -9.04 -1.48 3.60
CA MET A 133 -10.30 -0.96 3.05
C MET A 133 -10.15 -0.48 1.60
N LEU A 134 -9.00 0.09 1.21
CA LEU A 134 -8.69 0.42 -0.19
C LEU A 134 -8.63 -0.85 -1.04
N LEU A 135 -7.94 -1.90 -0.58
CA LEU A 135 -7.92 -3.20 -1.28
C LEU A 135 -9.32 -3.80 -1.41
N TYR A 136 -10.13 -3.72 -0.36
CA TYR A 136 -11.52 -4.16 -0.40
C TYR A 136 -12.31 -3.38 -1.45
N GLY A 137 -12.21 -2.04 -1.44
CA GLY A 137 -12.92 -1.17 -2.39
C GLY A 137 -12.49 -1.38 -3.84
N GLN A 138 -11.20 -1.61 -4.10
CA GLN A 138 -10.70 -1.90 -5.45
C GLN A 138 -11.24 -3.21 -6.02
N LYS A 139 -11.43 -4.23 -5.17
CA LYS A 139 -11.80 -5.58 -5.60
C LYS A 139 -13.31 -5.83 -5.57
N TYR A 140 -14.01 -5.28 -4.59
CA TYR A 140 -15.42 -5.57 -4.30
C TYR A 140 -16.30 -4.33 -4.22
N GLY A 141 -15.75 -3.15 -4.52
CA GLY A 141 -16.47 -1.88 -4.48
C GLY A 141 -17.61 -1.79 -5.51
N ASP A 142 -18.28 -0.66 -5.49
CA ASP A 142 -19.34 -0.35 -6.44
C ASP A 142 -18.77 0.08 -7.81
N GLY A 143 -19.57 -0.05 -8.87
CA GLY A 143 -19.15 0.35 -10.22
C GLY A 143 -18.90 1.86 -10.38
N ARG A 144 -19.25 2.68 -9.38
CA ARG A 144 -18.96 4.12 -9.34
C ARG A 144 -17.72 4.45 -8.50
N CYS A 145 -17.09 3.47 -7.87
CA CYS A 145 -15.92 3.62 -7.02
C CYS A 145 -16.09 4.66 -5.89
N GLN A 146 -17.31 4.91 -5.42
CA GLN A 146 -17.58 5.96 -4.43
C GLN A 146 -16.94 5.63 -3.09
N GLY A 147 -17.02 4.36 -2.67
CA GLY A 147 -16.38 3.91 -1.44
C GLY A 147 -14.87 4.07 -1.49
N LEU A 148 -14.24 3.70 -2.61
CA LEU A 148 -12.80 3.85 -2.80
C LEU A 148 -12.38 5.32 -2.75
N SER A 149 -13.09 6.20 -3.47
CA SER A 149 -12.79 7.64 -3.49
C SER A 149 -12.94 8.26 -2.09
N ASN A 150 -13.99 7.90 -1.35
CA ASN A 150 -14.19 8.36 0.03
C ASN A 150 -13.03 7.96 0.95
N HIS A 151 -12.51 6.73 0.82
CA HIS A 151 -11.35 6.28 1.60
C HIS A 151 -10.09 7.07 1.27
N LEU A 152 -9.84 7.38 -0.01
CA LEU A 152 -8.69 8.18 -0.43
C LEU A 152 -8.78 9.63 0.09
N VAL A 153 -9.98 10.23 0.02
CA VAL A 153 -10.25 11.55 0.60
C VAL A 153 -10.04 11.53 2.12
N GLY A 154 -10.58 10.52 2.81
CA GLY A 154 -10.37 10.35 4.25
C GLY A 154 -8.90 10.20 4.62
N ALA A 155 -8.15 9.39 3.87
CA ALA A 155 -6.71 9.23 4.07
C ALA A 155 -5.94 10.56 3.89
N SER A 156 -6.32 11.38 2.89
CA SER A 156 -5.75 12.72 2.71
C SER A 156 -6.02 13.65 3.90
N LEU A 157 -7.22 13.61 4.48
CA LEU A 157 -7.56 14.41 5.67
C LEU A 157 -6.74 13.95 6.89
N ILE A 158 -6.64 12.64 7.11
CA ILE A 158 -5.81 12.09 8.21
C ILE A 158 -4.36 12.49 8.04
N LEU A 159 -3.82 12.43 6.81
CA LEU A 159 -2.46 12.90 6.51
C LEU A 159 -2.27 14.36 6.95
N GLN A 160 -3.19 15.25 6.60
CA GLN A 160 -3.12 16.67 6.91
C GLN A 160 -3.25 16.97 8.41
N HIS A 161 -4.09 16.23 9.12
CA HIS A 161 -4.42 16.51 10.52
C HIS A 161 -3.63 15.72 11.56
N ARG A 162 -3.02 14.59 11.18
CA ARG A 162 -2.35 13.67 12.12
C ARG A 162 -0.91 13.35 11.76
N PHE A 163 -0.55 13.40 10.47
CA PHE A 163 0.80 13.08 10.02
C PHE A 163 1.66 14.30 9.71
N LYS A 164 1.06 15.48 9.53
CA LYS A 164 1.77 16.70 9.09
C LYS A 164 3.03 16.97 9.92
N ASP A 165 2.89 17.08 11.25
CA ASP A 165 4.03 17.42 12.11
C ASP A 165 5.05 16.28 12.18
N LEU A 166 4.59 15.03 12.09
CA LEU A 166 5.47 13.86 12.07
C LEU A 166 6.32 13.79 10.80
N LEU A 167 5.74 14.16 9.65
CA LEU A 167 6.42 14.20 8.36
C LEU A 167 7.42 15.36 8.28
N LEU A 168 7.08 16.51 8.87
CA LEU A 168 8.01 17.64 9.00
C LEU A 168 9.23 17.31 9.89
N GLN A 169 9.12 16.31 10.76
CA GLN A 169 10.19 15.84 11.63
C GLN A 169 10.91 14.58 11.11
N LEU A 170 10.66 14.17 9.86
CA LEU A 170 11.39 13.05 9.26
C LEU A 170 12.89 13.29 9.36
N PRO A 171 13.71 12.33 9.82
CA PRO A 171 15.14 12.52 9.87
C PRO A 171 15.73 12.68 8.47
N ALA A 172 16.87 13.35 8.37
CA ALA A 172 17.67 13.30 7.16
C ALA A 172 18.17 11.85 6.93
N PRO A 173 18.42 11.43 5.68
CA PRO A 173 18.96 10.12 5.39
C PRO A 173 20.32 9.94 6.08
N SER A 174 20.38 9.18 7.17
CA SER A 174 21.66 8.80 7.80
C SER A 174 21.63 7.37 8.33
N PRO A 175 22.76 6.64 8.26
CA PRO A 175 22.85 5.28 8.81
C PRO A 175 22.51 5.21 10.30
N GLU A 176 22.83 6.26 11.06
CA GLU A 176 22.63 6.35 12.49
C GLU A 176 21.21 6.73 12.89
N ALA A 177 20.52 7.57 12.10
CA ALA A 177 19.15 8.01 12.37
C ALA A 177 18.16 6.84 12.34
N ASN A 178 18.44 5.80 11.55
CA ASN A 178 17.65 4.58 11.47
C ASN A 178 17.64 3.75 12.76
N ARG A 179 18.58 3.96 13.70
CA ARG A 179 18.59 3.27 15.01
C ARG A 179 17.61 3.87 16.02
N LYS A 180 17.18 5.13 15.81
CA LYS A 180 16.28 5.86 16.72
C LYS A 180 14.82 5.86 16.23
N SER A 181 14.47 5.09 15.20
CA SER A 181 13.09 5.08 14.66
C SER A 181 12.27 3.94 15.25
N LEU A 182 11.01 4.21 15.58
CA LEU A 182 10.08 3.26 16.17
C LEU A 182 9.55 2.31 15.10
N THR A 183 9.63 0.99 15.32
CA THR A 183 9.04 0.01 14.39
C THR A 183 7.53 0.18 14.30
N LEU A 184 6.88 0.17 15.47
CA LEU A 184 5.46 0.40 15.70
C LEU A 184 5.33 1.39 16.86
N THR A 185 4.31 2.23 16.81
CA THR A 185 3.86 3.13 17.89
C THR A 185 2.86 2.46 18.84
N ARG A 186 2.40 1.24 18.52
CA ARG A 186 1.44 0.50 19.36
C ARG A 186 2.07 0.12 20.71
N ARG A 187 1.35 0.47 21.79
CA ARG A 187 1.66 0.34 23.23
C ARG A 187 2.44 1.52 23.82
N GLY A 188 1.85 2.06 24.89
CA GLY A 188 2.26 3.28 25.57
C GLY A 188 3.69 3.26 26.12
N GLN A 189 4.13 4.48 26.42
CA GLN A 189 5.43 4.91 26.92
C GLN A 189 6.51 5.08 25.86
N ASP A 190 6.39 6.16 25.09
CA ASP A 190 7.58 6.96 24.81
C ASP A 190 7.36 8.38 25.30
N ALA A 191 8.13 8.76 26.33
CA ALA A 191 8.17 10.10 26.90
C ALA A 191 8.85 11.12 25.97
N SER A 192 9.26 10.72 24.75
CA SER A 192 10.03 11.54 23.81
C SER A 192 9.25 11.86 22.53
N GLY A 193 8.13 12.57 22.65
CA GLY A 193 7.42 13.15 21.51
C GLY A 193 6.80 12.14 20.54
N SER A 194 5.77 12.58 19.82
CA SER A 194 5.15 11.76 18.77
C SER A 194 6.10 11.69 17.57
N ARG A 195 6.54 10.48 17.17
CA ARG A 195 7.38 10.26 15.98
C ARG A 195 6.68 9.28 15.04
N LEU A 196 6.88 9.47 13.74
CA LEU A 196 6.36 8.56 12.73
C LEU A 196 7.03 7.18 12.87
N SER A 197 6.23 6.11 12.96
CA SER A 197 6.75 4.74 12.94
C SER A 197 7.23 4.34 11.55
N LEU A 198 8.16 3.40 11.48
CA LEU A 198 8.61 2.76 10.24
C LEU A 198 7.44 2.12 9.49
N TYR A 199 6.51 1.51 10.24
CA TYR A 199 5.34 0.86 9.69
C TYR A 199 4.36 1.86 9.07
N SER A 200 3.93 2.88 9.80
CA SER A 200 3.03 3.91 9.28
C SER A 200 3.64 4.63 8.08
N ALA A 201 4.95 4.90 8.08
CA ALA A 201 5.64 5.42 6.91
C ALA A 201 5.54 4.46 5.70
N ARG A 202 5.75 3.16 5.90
CA ARG A 202 5.60 2.14 4.86
C ARG A 202 4.16 2.09 4.33
N MET A 203 3.18 2.20 5.22
CA MET A 203 1.77 2.22 4.84
C MET A 203 1.41 3.45 4.01
N LEU A 204 1.90 4.64 4.39
CA LEU A 204 1.69 5.87 3.62
C LEU A 204 2.27 5.77 2.21
N VAL A 205 3.45 5.14 2.04
CA VAL A 205 4.03 4.88 0.71
C VAL A 205 3.05 4.05 -0.14
N TRP A 206 2.52 2.96 0.40
CA TRP A 206 1.57 2.12 -0.33
C TRP A 206 0.26 2.84 -0.62
N ILE A 207 -0.33 3.53 0.35
CA ILE A 207 -1.56 4.30 0.16
C ILE A 207 -1.36 5.38 -0.92
N ALA A 208 -0.22 6.06 -0.94
CA ALA A 208 0.13 7.03 -1.98
C ALA A 208 0.23 6.39 -3.37
N LEU A 209 0.73 5.16 -3.49
CA LEU A 209 0.72 4.44 -4.77
C LEU A 209 -0.71 4.11 -5.23
N HIS A 210 -1.59 3.71 -4.31
CA HIS A 210 -3.01 3.47 -4.62
C HIS A 210 -3.73 4.76 -5.02
N ASP A 211 -3.47 5.86 -4.30
CA ASP A 211 -4.00 7.19 -4.60
C ASP A 211 -3.55 7.69 -5.97
N ALA A 212 -2.27 7.52 -6.31
CA ALA A 212 -1.74 7.89 -7.62
C ALA A 212 -2.33 7.04 -8.75
N ALA A 213 -2.50 5.73 -8.54
CA ALA A 213 -3.16 4.86 -9.51
C ALA A 213 -4.64 5.27 -9.73
N ALA A 214 -5.35 5.64 -8.67
CA ALA A 214 -6.73 6.13 -8.77
C ALA A 214 -6.81 7.52 -9.44
N ALA A 215 -5.78 8.35 -9.30
CA ALA A 215 -5.72 9.67 -9.95
C ALA A 215 -5.75 9.58 -11.49
N SER A 216 -5.12 8.57 -12.10
CA SER A 216 -5.19 8.32 -13.55
C SER A 216 -6.63 8.09 -14.07
N TYR A 217 -7.58 7.78 -13.16
CA TYR A 217 -9.00 7.59 -13.48
C TYR A 217 -9.89 8.72 -12.93
N GLY A 218 -9.31 9.81 -12.42
CA GLY A 218 -10.06 10.94 -11.85
C GLY A 218 -10.69 10.70 -10.48
N LEU A 219 -10.32 9.63 -9.77
CA LEU A 219 -10.94 9.23 -8.49
C LEU A 219 -10.08 9.52 -7.24
N GLY A 220 -8.80 9.82 -7.42
CA GLY A 220 -7.81 10.03 -6.36
C GLY A 220 -6.87 11.20 -6.64
N GLY A 221 -5.73 11.21 -5.94
CA GLY A 221 -4.68 12.21 -6.08
C GLY A 221 -4.64 13.23 -4.93
N GLN A 222 -5.67 13.28 -4.09
CA GLN A 222 -5.74 14.24 -2.98
C GLN A 222 -4.67 13.95 -1.93
N LEU A 223 -4.38 12.66 -1.67
CA LEU A 223 -3.36 12.28 -0.70
C LEU A 223 -1.96 12.64 -1.20
N ASN A 224 -1.62 12.35 -2.46
CA ASN A 224 -0.34 12.78 -3.03
C ASN A 224 -0.22 14.31 -3.09
N CYS A 225 -1.30 15.02 -3.44
CA CYS A 225 -1.33 16.49 -3.35
C CYS A 225 -0.98 16.99 -1.94
N ALA A 226 -1.61 16.41 -0.92
CA ALA A 226 -1.36 16.78 0.47
C ALA A 226 0.06 16.42 0.90
N LEU A 227 0.56 15.24 0.52
CA LEU A 227 1.92 14.80 0.80
C LEU A 227 2.96 15.76 0.20
N HIS A 228 2.81 16.11 -1.08
CA HIS A 228 3.71 17.07 -1.74
C HIS A 228 3.68 18.44 -1.09
N LYS A 229 2.51 18.94 -0.69
CA LYS A 229 2.40 20.23 0.02
C LYS A 229 3.09 20.22 1.36
N ILE A 230 2.88 19.16 2.16
CA ILE A 230 3.49 19.03 3.49
C ILE A 230 5.01 18.88 3.35
N MET A 231 5.46 18.03 2.43
CA MET A 231 6.87 17.72 2.29
C MET A 231 7.66 18.80 1.56
N GLY A 232 7.07 19.50 0.59
CA GLY A 232 7.68 20.64 -0.08
C GLY A 232 7.92 21.84 0.86
N ALA A 233 7.17 21.94 1.96
CA ALA A 233 7.45 22.92 3.01
C ALA A 233 8.78 22.67 3.75
N LEU A 234 9.29 21.43 3.78
CA LEU A 234 10.62 21.15 4.33
C LEU A 234 11.73 21.74 3.46
N ASP A 235 11.57 21.72 2.13
CA ASP A 235 12.61 22.15 1.19
C ASP A 235 12.67 23.68 1.05
N GLY A 236 11.52 24.35 1.23
CA GLY A 236 11.42 25.82 1.25
C GLY A 236 12.17 26.50 2.42
N GLN A 237 12.55 25.76 3.46
CA GLN A 237 13.38 26.28 4.55
C GLN A 237 14.89 26.12 4.32
N VAL A 238 15.32 25.34 3.31
CA VAL A 238 16.73 24.96 3.13
C VAL A 238 17.32 25.46 1.79
N SER A 239 16.52 25.94 0.83
CA SER A 239 17.03 26.32 -0.49
C SER A 239 16.57 27.71 -0.94
N SER A 240 17.50 28.65 -0.96
CA SER A 240 17.41 29.89 -1.71
C SER A 240 17.36 29.58 -3.21
N GLY A 241 16.26 29.91 -3.88
CA GLY A 241 16.31 30.49 -5.22
C GLY A 241 16.00 29.64 -6.45
N ILE A 242 15.96 28.31 -6.40
CA ILE A 242 15.56 27.50 -7.58
C ILE A 242 14.73 26.29 -7.12
N SER A 243 13.42 26.33 -7.38
CA SER A 243 12.53 25.18 -7.21
C SER A 243 12.92 24.12 -8.24
N SER A 244 13.64 23.09 -7.80
CA SER A 244 13.97 21.94 -8.63
C SER A 244 12.69 21.18 -9.00
N PRO A 245 12.47 20.78 -10.27
CA PRO A 245 11.30 19.97 -10.66
C PRO A 245 11.23 18.60 -9.96
N PHE A 246 12.29 18.22 -9.24
CA PHE A 246 12.45 16.95 -8.53
C PHE A 246 11.95 16.93 -7.08
N GLN A 247 11.65 18.09 -6.48
CA GLN A 247 11.28 18.16 -5.05
C GLN A 247 10.21 17.14 -4.62
N PRO A 248 9.16 16.87 -5.43
CA PRO A 248 8.14 15.88 -5.05
C PRO A 248 8.65 14.43 -5.04
N LEU A 249 9.55 14.06 -5.96
CA LEU A 249 10.14 12.72 -6.01
C LEU A 249 11.13 12.50 -4.88
N ASP A 250 11.95 13.50 -4.57
CA ASP A 250 12.94 13.42 -3.50
C ASP A 250 12.29 13.31 -2.13
N ALA A 251 11.22 14.07 -1.90
CA ALA A 251 10.37 13.97 -0.71
C ALA A 251 9.78 12.56 -0.55
N PHE A 252 9.13 12.05 -1.59
CA PHE A 252 8.55 10.70 -1.56
C PHE A 252 9.64 9.63 -1.35
N GLU A 253 10.78 9.77 -2.01
CA GLU A 253 11.92 8.86 -1.86
C GLU A 253 12.47 8.89 -0.42
N ARG A 254 12.53 10.06 0.22
CA ARG A 254 12.94 10.19 1.63
C ARG A 254 12.00 9.41 2.55
N LEU A 255 10.68 9.54 2.36
CA LEU A 255 9.69 8.76 3.12
C LEU A 255 9.85 7.25 2.87
N HIS A 256 10.00 6.86 1.61
CA HIS A 256 10.20 5.46 1.26
C HIS A 256 11.47 4.88 1.89
N ARG A 257 12.61 5.59 1.78
CA ARG A 257 13.89 5.19 2.40
C ARG A 257 13.79 5.11 3.91
N PHE A 258 13.12 6.06 4.57
CA PHE A 258 12.89 6.03 6.01
C PHE A 258 12.20 4.73 6.44
N SER A 259 11.25 4.23 5.64
CA SER A 259 10.52 3.00 5.95
C SER A 259 11.26 1.68 5.60
N ASN A 260 12.45 1.73 5.00
CA ASN A 260 13.20 0.53 4.58
C ASN A 260 13.62 -0.42 5.71
N PRO A 261 14.00 0.08 6.90
CA PRO A 261 14.32 -0.78 8.03
C PRO A 261 13.16 -1.61 8.60
N LEU A 262 11.92 -1.41 8.17
CA LEU A 262 10.73 -1.97 8.83
C LEU A 262 10.87 -3.45 9.18
N TYR A 263 11.15 -4.32 8.20
CA TYR A 263 11.13 -5.77 8.43
C TYR A 263 12.25 -6.21 9.38
N ARG A 264 13.49 -5.78 9.13
CA ARG A 264 14.59 -6.07 10.06
C ARG A 264 14.35 -5.54 11.48
N SER A 265 13.66 -4.40 11.63
CA SER A 265 13.33 -3.84 12.94
C SER A 265 12.14 -4.53 13.61
N MET A 266 11.23 -5.12 12.84
CA MET A 266 10.06 -5.85 13.35
C MET A 266 10.45 -7.21 13.93
N TRP A 267 11.31 -7.95 13.22
CA TRP A 267 11.71 -9.29 13.66
C TRP A 267 13.07 -9.33 14.35
N ALA A 268 13.84 -8.24 14.31
CA ALA A 268 15.15 -8.12 14.96
C ALA A 268 16.03 -9.36 14.69
N ASP A 269 16.53 -10.01 15.74
CA ASP A 269 17.39 -11.19 15.65
C ASP A 269 16.68 -12.42 15.07
N SER A 270 15.34 -12.42 15.04
CA SER A 270 14.53 -13.48 14.41
C SER A 270 14.30 -13.26 12.91
N TYR A 271 14.83 -12.18 12.33
CA TYR A 271 14.71 -11.91 10.89
C TYR A 271 15.72 -12.75 10.10
N PRO A 272 15.28 -13.64 9.17
CA PRO A 272 16.20 -14.50 8.45
C PRO A 272 17.18 -13.72 7.56
N GLN A 273 18.45 -14.14 7.54
CA GLN A 273 19.47 -13.50 6.70
C GLN A 273 19.14 -13.54 5.21
N ALA A 274 18.47 -14.62 4.75
CA ALA A 274 17.98 -14.70 3.37
C ALA A 274 16.95 -13.60 3.06
N GLU A 275 16.06 -13.27 4.00
CA GLU A 275 15.06 -12.19 3.84
C GLU A 275 15.73 -10.81 3.87
N LEU A 276 16.81 -10.65 4.63
CA LEU A 276 17.61 -9.42 4.66
C LEU A 276 18.30 -9.15 3.32
N LEU A 277 18.90 -10.19 2.71
CA LEU A 277 19.52 -10.08 1.39
C LEU A 277 18.47 -9.82 0.31
N ASP A 278 17.34 -10.52 0.35
CA ASP A 278 16.21 -10.30 -0.56
C ASP A 278 15.68 -8.86 -0.49
N ASP A 279 15.63 -8.24 0.68
CA ASP A 279 15.24 -6.82 0.82
C ASP A 279 16.24 -5.87 0.14
N VAL A 280 17.53 -6.20 0.14
CA VAL A 280 18.57 -5.41 -0.54
C VAL A 280 18.43 -5.57 -2.06
N GLU A 281 18.31 -6.81 -2.54
CA GLU A 281 18.15 -7.14 -3.96
C GLU A 281 16.94 -6.43 -4.58
N ASN A 282 15.81 -6.40 -3.88
CA ASN A 282 14.57 -5.83 -4.40
C ASN A 282 14.42 -4.33 -4.17
N ARG A 283 15.34 -3.68 -3.42
CA ARG A 283 15.20 -2.28 -2.99
C ARG A 283 15.04 -1.32 -4.17
N ASN A 284 15.91 -1.44 -5.18
CA ASN A 284 15.90 -0.54 -6.33
C ASN A 284 14.65 -0.75 -7.19
N VAL A 285 14.14 -1.99 -7.29
CA VAL A 285 12.91 -2.29 -8.04
C VAL A 285 11.70 -1.62 -7.40
N TYR A 286 11.55 -1.69 -6.07
CA TYR A 286 10.47 -0.97 -5.40
C TYR A 286 10.67 0.56 -5.38
N ALA A 287 11.92 1.04 -5.43
CA ALA A 287 12.18 2.47 -5.61
C ALA A 287 11.69 2.96 -6.98
N LEU A 288 11.87 2.17 -8.04
CA LEU A 288 11.29 2.44 -9.37
C LEU A 288 9.76 2.44 -9.31
N LEU A 289 9.13 1.49 -8.61
CA LEU A 289 7.67 1.48 -8.43
C LEU A 289 7.18 2.78 -7.76
N GLY A 290 7.90 3.23 -6.73
CA GLY A 290 7.70 4.51 -6.07
C GLY A 290 7.71 5.69 -7.05
N ALA A 291 8.78 5.80 -7.84
CA ALA A 291 8.93 6.85 -8.83
C ALA A 291 7.84 6.80 -9.91
N CYS A 292 7.47 5.60 -10.39
CA CYS A 292 6.38 5.43 -11.35
C CYS A 292 5.04 5.90 -10.79
N GLY A 293 4.74 5.63 -9.52
CA GLY A 293 3.53 6.14 -8.86
C GLY A 293 3.50 7.67 -8.83
N GLN A 294 4.61 8.31 -8.46
CA GLN A 294 4.69 9.78 -8.45
C GLN A 294 4.56 10.37 -9.85
N LEU A 295 5.18 9.77 -10.86
CA LEU A 295 5.01 10.18 -12.25
C LEU A 295 3.57 10.03 -12.74
N ARG A 296 2.88 8.91 -12.42
CA ARG A 296 1.44 8.76 -12.73
C ARG A 296 0.60 9.87 -12.13
N PHE A 297 0.86 10.22 -10.86
CA PHE A 297 0.17 11.31 -10.22
C PHE A 297 0.41 12.66 -10.93
N MET A 298 1.66 12.98 -11.29
CA MET A 298 2.01 14.20 -12.03
C MET A 298 1.31 14.25 -13.41
N ILE A 299 1.27 13.12 -14.11
CA ILE A 299 0.58 12.97 -15.40
C ILE A 299 -0.94 13.17 -15.23
N ALA A 300 -1.54 12.60 -14.18
CA ALA A 300 -2.95 12.83 -13.87
C ALA A 300 -3.24 14.31 -13.56
N GLN A 301 -2.33 15.02 -12.89
CA GLN A 301 -2.45 16.46 -12.69
C GLN A 301 -2.37 17.26 -13.99
N LEU A 302 -1.52 16.85 -14.94
CA LEU A 302 -1.49 17.43 -16.29
C LEU A 302 -2.83 17.23 -17.00
N ALA A 303 -3.37 16.01 -16.98
CA ALA A 303 -4.62 15.66 -17.64
C ALA A 303 -5.82 16.48 -17.13
N ASN A 304 -5.86 16.79 -15.84
CA ASN A 304 -6.94 17.57 -15.23
C ASN A 304 -6.87 19.08 -15.52
N ARG A 305 -5.81 19.57 -16.17
CA ARG A 305 -5.53 21.00 -16.36
C ARG A 305 -5.25 21.38 -17.82
N ILE A 306 -5.78 20.59 -18.76
CA ILE A 306 -5.61 20.79 -20.22
C ILE A 306 -6.17 22.14 -20.71
N HIS A 307 -7.00 22.83 -19.91
CA HIS A 307 -7.64 24.11 -20.27
C HIS A 307 -7.01 25.35 -19.59
N GLU A 308 -5.84 25.21 -18.96
CA GLU A 308 -5.09 26.37 -18.41
C GLU A 308 -4.28 27.09 -19.52
N ASP A 309 -3.77 28.29 -19.24
CA ASP A 309 -2.98 29.08 -20.19
C ASP A 309 -1.79 28.31 -20.78
N ASP A 310 -1.59 28.43 -22.11
CA ASP A 310 -0.64 27.65 -22.91
C ASP A 310 0.79 27.69 -22.35
N ALA A 311 1.25 28.86 -21.88
CA ALA A 311 2.61 29.01 -21.35
C ALA A 311 2.81 28.22 -20.04
N SER A 312 1.79 28.21 -19.18
CA SER A 312 1.81 27.48 -17.91
C SER A 312 1.71 25.97 -18.11
N GLN A 313 0.92 25.55 -19.10
CA GLN A 313 0.79 24.14 -19.49
C GLN A 313 2.10 23.61 -20.07
N GLN A 314 2.74 24.35 -20.98
CA GLN A 314 4.00 23.96 -21.61
C GLN A 314 5.12 23.78 -20.57
N HIS A 315 5.23 24.68 -19.60
CA HIS A 315 6.21 24.54 -18.51
C HIS A 315 6.03 23.26 -17.70
N ARG A 316 4.78 22.87 -17.40
CA ARG A 316 4.50 21.64 -16.65
C ARG A 316 4.75 20.40 -17.49
N VAL A 317 4.39 20.41 -18.77
CA VAL A 317 4.70 19.33 -19.71
C VAL A 317 6.21 19.10 -19.75
N MET A 318 7.01 20.16 -19.90
CA MET A 318 8.47 20.06 -19.86
C MET A 318 8.99 19.54 -18.52
N ALA A 319 8.42 19.98 -17.39
CA ALA A 319 8.82 19.49 -16.07
C ALA A 319 8.56 17.99 -15.90
N VAL A 320 7.41 17.49 -16.36
CA VAL A 320 7.08 16.06 -16.30
C VAL A 320 7.96 15.25 -17.26
N ASP A 321 8.21 15.73 -18.48
CA ASP A 321 9.12 15.06 -19.44
C ASP A 321 10.53 14.91 -18.86
N MET A 322 11.10 16.00 -18.34
CA MET A 322 12.41 15.96 -17.68
C MET A 322 12.43 14.94 -16.53
N THR A 323 11.38 14.90 -15.71
CA THR A 323 11.27 13.95 -14.60
C THR A 323 11.22 12.49 -15.10
N ILE A 324 10.50 12.22 -16.19
CA ILE A 324 10.46 10.88 -16.82
C ILE A 324 11.85 10.47 -17.32
N GLN A 325 12.58 11.37 -17.99
CA GLN A 325 13.94 11.10 -18.48
C GLN A 325 14.90 10.82 -17.33
N GLN A 326 14.77 11.58 -16.23
CA GLN A 326 15.63 11.43 -15.06
C GLN A 326 15.37 10.12 -14.31
N VAL A 327 14.11 9.71 -14.17
CA VAL A 327 13.77 8.38 -13.63
C VAL A 327 14.31 7.29 -14.55
N GLY A 328 14.18 7.45 -15.87
CA GLY A 328 14.77 6.54 -16.86
C GLY A 328 16.27 6.38 -16.65
N TRP A 329 16.99 7.51 -16.57
CA TRP A 329 18.44 7.53 -16.35
C TRP A 329 18.83 6.88 -15.01
N LYS A 330 18.15 7.25 -13.91
CA LYS A 330 18.43 6.73 -12.56
C LYS A 330 18.25 5.21 -12.44
N PHE A 331 17.32 4.63 -13.20
CA PHE A 331 17.03 3.20 -13.17
C PHE A 331 17.47 2.47 -14.45
N THR A 332 18.38 3.05 -15.25
CA THR A 332 18.81 2.51 -16.56
C THR A 332 19.23 1.05 -16.46
N GLU A 333 20.11 0.69 -15.53
CA GLU A 333 20.59 -0.69 -15.35
C GLU A 333 19.43 -1.68 -15.13
N LEU A 334 18.41 -1.27 -14.36
CA LEU A 334 17.24 -2.09 -14.09
C LEU A 334 16.37 -2.28 -15.35
N LEU A 335 16.25 -1.23 -16.17
CA LEU A 335 15.52 -1.27 -17.43
C LEU A 335 16.25 -2.13 -18.48
N GLU A 336 17.58 -2.05 -18.54
CA GLU A 336 18.42 -2.88 -19.40
C GLU A 336 18.31 -4.37 -19.03
N VAL A 337 18.46 -4.69 -17.73
CA VAL A 337 18.28 -6.06 -17.23
C VAL A 337 16.88 -6.57 -17.60
N ALA A 338 15.84 -5.75 -17.45
CA ALA A 338 14.49 -6.16 -17.82
C ALA A 338 14.33 -6.46 -19.31
N ALA A 339 15.01 -5.71 -20.19
CA ALA A 339 14.99 -5.92 -21.63
C ALA A 339 15.72 -7.21 -22.06
N GLU A 340 16.77 -7.59 -21.33
CA GLU A 340 17.58 -8.78 -21.64
C GLU A 340 17.11 -10.05 -20.93
N LEU A 341 16.24 -9.93 -19.92
CA LEU A 341 15.70 -11.07 -19.17
C LEU A 341 14.92 -12.01 -20.11
N SER A 342 15.52 -13.16 -20.42
CA SER A 342 14.86 -14.24 -21.17
C SER A 342 13.53 -14.64 -20.54
N ILE A 343 12.53 -14.96 -21.35
CA ILE A 343 11.22 -15.49 -20.91
C ILE A 343 11.40 -16.77 -20.07
N SER A 344 12.42 -17.59 -20.38
CA SER A 344 12.70 -18.85 -19.67
C SER A 344 13.30 -18.66 -18.27
N THR A 345 13.70 -17.45 -17.90
CA THR A 345 14.28 -17.19 -16.56
C THR A 345 13.25 -17.47 -15.48
N ASN A 346 13.68 -18.20 -14.45
CA ASN A 346 12.84 -18.68 -13.36
C ASN A 346 12.24 -17.52 -12.53
N ASN A 347 10.91 -17.50 -12.39
CA ASN A 347 10.17 -16.53 -11.58
C ASN A 347 10.16 -16.84 -10.08
N SER A 348 10.69 -17.98 -9.64
CA SER A 348 10.73 -18.33 -8.22
C SER A 348 11.69 -17.44 -7.43
N HIS A 349 12.67 -16.81 -8.09
CA HIS A 349 13.47 -15.75 -7.49
C HIS A 349 12.68 -14.45 -7.55
N ARG A 350 12.38 -13.90 -6.37
CA ARG A 350 11.50 -12.75 -6.19
C ARG A 350 11.93 -11.53 -7.01
N LEU A 351 13.24 -11.30 -7.15
CA LEU A 351 13.78 -10.20 -7.95
C LEU A 351 13.27 -10.27 -9.40
N VAL A 352 13.37 -11.43 -10.04
CA VAL A 352 12.91 -11.63 -11.43
C VAL A 352 11.42 -11.35 -11.55
N ALA A 353 10.60 -11.88 -10.63
CA ALA A 353 9.16 -11.64 -10.61
C ALA A 353 8.83 -10.14 -10.45
N ASN A 354 9.55 -9.44 -9.57
CA ASN A 354 9.36 -8.02 -9.33
C ASN A 354 9.80 -7.16 -10.51
N ILE A 355 10.93 -7.47 -11.17
CA ILE A 355 11.38 -6.77 -12.38
C ILE A 355 10.29 -6.86 -13.45
N ARG A 356 9.80 -8.07 -13.71
CA ARG A 356 8.72 -8.31 -14.70
C ARG A 356 7.41 -7.63 -14.34
N GLY A 357 7.08 -7.52 -13.06
CA GLY A 357 5.85 -6.86 -12.60
C GLY A 357 5.93 -5.32 -12.60
N ILE A 358 7.09 -4.77 -12.26
CA ILE A 358 7.25 -3.34 -11.95
C ILE A 358 7.80 -2.54 -13.13
N VAL A 359 8.80 -3.03 -13.88
CA VAL A 359 9.38 -2.29 -15.01
C VAL A 359 8.33 -1.87 -16.05
N PRO A 360 7.32 -2.69 -16.40
CA PRO A 360 6.26 -2.26 -17.29
C PRO A 360 5.50 -1.01 -16.82
N HIS A 361 5.49 -0.70 -15.52
CA HIS A 361 4.86 0.52 -15.00
C HIS A 361 5.58 1.78 -15.47
N TYR A 362 6.91 1.74 -15.63
CA TYR A 362 7.67 2.85 -16.18
C TYR A 362 7.30 3.12 -17.63
N HIS A 363 7.27 2.08 -18.46
CA HIS A 363 6.86 2.23 -19.86
C HIS A 363 5.40 2.67 -20.01
N ALA A 364 4.50 2.19 -19.13
CA ALA A 364 3.11 2.66 -19.09
C ALA A 364 3.03 4.17 -18.79
N VAL A 365 3.82 4.66 -17.84
CA VAL A 365 3.94 6.10 -17.53
C VAL A 365 4.41 6.89 -18.75
N VAL A 366 5.44 6.42 -19.45
CA VAL A 366 5.94 7.06 -20.68
C VAL A 366 4.84 7.12 -21.73
N LEU A 367 4.16 6.01 -22.00
CA LEU A 367 3.09 5.94 -22.99
C LEU A 367 1.91 6.86 -22.64
N GLU A 368 1.52 6.93 -21.36
CA GLU A 368 0.44 7.80 -20.89
C GLU A 368 0.80 9.28 -21.08
N PHE A 369 2.03 9.67 -20.74
CA PHE A 369 2.53 11.02 -20.96
C PHE A 369 2.56 11.39 -22.46
N LEU A 370 3.10 10.51 -23.30
CA LEU A 370 3.14 10.72 -24.75
C LEU A 370 1.73 10.84 -25.34
N ARG A 371 0.78 10.02 -24.87
CA ARG A 371 -0.61 10.10 -25.28
C ARG A 371 -1.20 11.47 -24.96
N LEU A 372 -0.92 12.05 -23.79
CA LEU A 372 -1.49 13.36 -23.42
C LEU A 372 -0.86 14.54 -24.16
N THR A 373 0.39 14.42 -24.60
CA THR A 373 1.19 15.57 -25.08
C THR A 373 1.41 15.58 -26.58
N ARG A 374 1.18 14.46 -27.28
CA ARG A 374 1.42 14.34 -28.73
C ARG A 374 0.16 14.33 -29.60
N PHE A 375 -1.02 14.68 -29.07
CA PHE A 375 -2.27 14.65 -29.87
C PHE A 375 -2.27 15.62 -31.07
N ASP A 376 -1.48 16.70 -31.02
CA ASP A 376 -1.40 17.66 -32.14
C ASP A 376 -0.32 17.29 -33.19
N ALA A 377 0.46 16.23 -32.97
CA ALA A 377 1.40 15.71 -33.95
C ALA A 377 0.72 14.70 -34.89
N THR A 378 -0.45 15.05 -35.43
CA THR A 378 -0.95 14.37 -36.64
C THR A 378 -0.12 14.92 -37.79
N PRO A 379 0.68 14.11 -38.51
CA PRO A 379 1.17 14.56 -39.80
C PRO A 379 -0.08 14.87 -40.60
N MET A 380 -0.25 16.11 -41.05
CA MET A 380 -1.14 16.35 -42.18
C MET A 380 -0.66 15.39 -43.26
N LEU A 381 -1.43 14.32 -43.50
CA LEU A 381 -1.39 13.62 -44.77
C LEU A 381 -1.87 14.66 -45.79
N SER A 382 -0.94 15.52 -46.20
CA SER A 382 -1.14 16.42 -47.32
C SER A 382 -1.44 15.51 -48.49
N ALA A 383 -2.57 15.78 -49.14
CA ALA A 383 -2.96 15.20 -50.40
C ALA A 383 -1.76 14.92 -51.31
N ARG A 384 -1.52 13.64 -51.58
CA ARG A 384 -0.89 13.15 -52.79
C ARG A 384 -1.61 11.89 -53.23
#